data_AF-A0A7W0LL04-F1
#
_entry.id   AF-A0A7W0LL04-F1
#
_cell.length_a   1.000
_cell.length_b   1.000
_cell.length_c   1.000
_cell.angle_alpha   90.00
_cell.angle_beta   90.00
_cell.angle_gamma   90.00
#
_symmetry.space_group_name_H-M   'P 1'
#
loop_
_entity.id
_entity.type
_entity.pdbx_description
1 polymer ?
#
loop_
_entity_poly.entity_id
_entity_poly.type
_entity_poly.pdbx_seq_one_letter_code
_entity_poly.pdbx_strand_id
1 'polypeptide(L)'
;MPPLLPPAGVQGAAARGEGPCGRARRASRPGRGRRVLQTGGRGATGERAPRNRGPRRRARGRAPRRQRAPRGRARADRAHRAARAPRGACGGGRMKARKVKGLDPDKSFRKNARKMVRVRLEELHSFSPAVLDPQEIDALHDMRIAAKRLRYLCELTEPVLGEGATLAASRAKDLQGVLGDVHDCDEQIPKARARLGADSELHAHLVAQREQCYAEFLEQWRALGENDFRTIVLKTL
;
A
#
# COMPACT_ATOMS: atom_id res chain seq x y z
N MET A 1 32.75 -60.10 -42.26
CA MET A 1 32.09 -58.81 -41.96
C MET A 1 32.79 -57.73 -42.78
N PRO A 2 32.23 -57.32 -43.93
CA PRO A 2 32.79 -56.24 -44.74
C PRO A 2 32.46 -54.86 -44.16
N PRO A 3 33.26 -53.81 -44.43
CA PRO A 3 33.11 -52.48 -43.85
C PRO A 3 32.17 -51.58 -44.68
N LEU A 4 31.41 -50.71 -44.02
CA LEU A 4 30.61 -49.66 -44.67
C LEU A 4 31.10 -48.27 -44.25
N LEU A 5 31.36 -47.48 -45.29
CA LEU A 5 31.82 -46.09 -45.31
C LEU A 5 30.79 -45.11 -44.69
N PRO A 6 31.22 -43.92 -44.22
CA PRO A 6 30.30 -42.84 -43.83
C PRO A 6 29.84 -42.01 -45.05
N PRO A 7 28.60 -41.47 -45.06
CA PRO A 7 28.17 -40.56 -46.11
C PRO A 7 28.54 -39.09 -45.86
N ALA A 8 28.68 -38.42 -47.00
CA ALA A 8 29.12 -37.05 -47.23
C ALA A 8 28.21 -35.95 -46.66
N GLY A 9 28.81 -34.77 -46.49
CA GLY A 9 28.17 -33.57 -45.99
C GLY A 9 27.10 -32.97 -46.91
N VAL A 10 26.29 -32.11 -46.30
CA VAL A 10 25.42 -31.16 -46.98
C VAL A 10 25.66 -29.79 -46.34
N GLN A 11 26.28 -28.88 -47.10
CA GLN A 11 26.37 -27.47 -46.76
C GLN A 11 25.03 -26.81 -47.08
N GLY A 12 24.37 -26.28 -46.04
CA GLY A 12 23.13 -25.53 -46.11
C GLY A 12 23.40 -24.03 -45.99
N ALA A 13 22.72 -23.27 -46.84
CA ALA A 13 22.99 -21.90 -47.19
C ALA A 13 22.38 -20.85 -46.24
N ALA A 14 23.01 -19.68 -46.27
CA ALA A 14 22.41 -18.34 -46.43
C ALA A 14 21.48 -17.74 -45.34
N ALA A 15 21.93 -16.54 -44.92
CA ALA A 15 21.24 -15.26 -45.11
C ALA A 15 20.36 -14.65 -43.98
N ARG A 16 20.76 -13.41 -43.63
CA ARG A 16 19.94 -12.20 -43.31
C ARG A 16 19.17 -12.26 -41.98
N GLY A 17 19.02 -11.18 -41.22
CA GLY A 17 19.34 -9.77 -41.40
C GLY A 17 18.82 -9.02 -40.17
N GLU A 18 19.51 -7.95 -39.80
CA GLU A 18 19.14 -7.02 -38.74
C GLU A 18 17.99 -6.11 -39.20
N GLY A 19 17.02 -5.82 -38.30
CA GLY A 19 15.96 -4.83 -38.54
C GLY A 19 14.91 -4.78 -37.41
N PRO A 20 14.25 -3.63 -37.16
CA PRO A 20 14.04 -3.12 -35.80
C PRO A 20 12.64 -3.34 -35.19
N CYS A 21 12.60 -3.43 -33.86
CA CYS A 21 11.37 -3.45 -33.04
C CYS A 21 10.61 -2.11 -33.12
N GLY A 22 9.51 -2.10 -33.88
CA GLY A 22 8.59 -0.97 -34.00
C GLY A 22 7.80 -0.71 -32.71
N ARG A 23 7.84 0.55 -32.24
CA ARG A 23 6.96 1.10 -31.20
C ARG A 23 5.50 1.13 -31.70
N ALA A 24 4.62 0.37 -31.07
CA ALA A 24 3.18 0.54 -31.23
C ALA A 24 2.71 1.84 -30.55
N ARG A 25 2.20 2.79 -31.35
CA ARG A 25 1.53 4.01 -30.88
C ARG A 25 0.12 3.63 -30.40
N ARG A 26 -0.22 3.95 -29.14
CA ARG A 26 -1.58 3.83 -28.59
C ARG A 26 -2.52 4.79 -29.32
N ALA A 27 -3.63 4.26 -29.83
CA ALA A 27 -4.74 5.02 -30.38
C ALA A 27 -5.49 5.80 -29.28
N SER A 28 -5.80 7.05 -29.58
CA SER A 28 -6.58 7.98 -28.75
C SER A 28 -8.05 7.56 -28.68
N ARG A 29 -8.61 7.49 -27.47
CA ARG A 29 -10.05 7.24 -27.24
C ARG A 29 -10.89 8.49 -27.58
N PRO A 30 -12.06 8.37 -28.22
CA PRO A 30 -12.95 9.49 -28.48
C PRO A 30 -13.70 9.94 -27.21
N GLY A 31 -13.83 11.25 -27.06
CA GLY A 31 -14.40 11.91 -25.90
C GLY A 31 -15.92 11.70 -25.73
N ARG A 32 -16.35 11.49 -24.47
CA ARG A 32 -17.76 11.51 -24.09
C ARG A 32 -18.31 12.94 -24.17
N GLY A 33 -19.39 13.10 -24.93
CA GLY A 33 -20.10 14.35 -25.14
C GLY A 33 -20.65 14.97 -23.85
N ARG A 34 -20.56 16.30 -23.81
CA ARG A 34 -21.23 17.20 -22.85
C ARG A 34 -22.75 16.92 -22.85
N ARG A 35 -23.31 16.61 -21.68
CA ARG A 35 -24.76 16.62 -21.46
C ARG A 35 -25.16 18.04 -21.08
N VAL A 36 -25.97 18.66 -21.92
CA VAL A 36 -26.56 20.00 -21.76
C VAL A 36 -27.60 19.96 -20.64
N LEU A 37 -27.53 20.96 -19.76
CA LEU A 37 -28.55 21.30 -18.77
C LEU A 37 -29.79 21.84 -19.50
N GLN A 38 -30.95 21.20 -19.31
CA GLN A 38 -32.24 21.83 -19.59
C GLN A 38 -32.94 22.15 -18.27
N THR A 39 -33.22 23.43 -18.11
CA THR A 39 -34.07 24.04 -17.10
C THR A 39 -35.50 24.15 -17.60
N GLY A 40 -36.47 23.84 -16.74
CA GLY A 40 -37.76 24.53 -16.69
C GLY A 40 -38.97 23.80 -17.28
N GLY A 41 -40.00 23.62 -16.45
CA GLY A 41 -41.36 23.26 -16.89
C GLY A 41 -42.27 22.89 -15.73
N ARG A 42 -43.08 23.85 -15.27
CA ARG A 42 -44.05 23.75 -14.16
C ARG A 42 -45.36 23.09 -14.62
N GLY A 43 -46.05 22.43 -13.69
CA GLY A 43 -47.48 22.07 -13.71
C GLY A 43 -47.78 21.11 -12.54
N ALA A 44 -48.44 21.52 -11.45
CA ALA A 44 -49.90 21.42 -11.22
C ALA A 44 -50.38 19.94 -11.36
N THR A 45 -51.08 19.26 -10.44
CA THR A 45 -52.04 19.61 -9.37
C THR A 45 -52.52 18.28 -8.74
N GLY A 46 -52.92 18.27 -7.46
CA GLY A 46 -53.69 17.18 -6.81
C GLY A 46 -52.84 15.95 -6.43
N GLU A 47 -53.00 15.26 -5.31
CA GLU A 47 -54.17 15.00 -4.47
C GLU A 47 -53.78 14.80 -2.99
N ARG A 48 -54.77 15.01 -2.14
CA ARG A 48 -54.75 14.92 -0.68
C ARG A 48 -54.75 13.47 -0.21
N ALA A 49 -53.89 13.14 0.76
CA ALA A 49 -54.02 11.93 1.57
C ALA A 49 -54.84 12.21 2.85
N PRO A 50 -55.84 11.38 3.22
CA PRO A 50 -56.54 11.56 4.47
C PRO A 50 -55.78 10.91 5.64
N ARG A 51 -55.70 11.68 6.73
CA ARG A 51 -55.30 11.24 8.06
C ARG A 51 -56.43 10.40 8.66
N ASN A 52 -56.12 9.26 9.28
CA ASN A 52 -57.06 8.62 10.20
C ASN A 52 -56.41 8.34 11.57
N ARG A 53 -57.18 8.64 12.61
CA ARG A 53 -56.80 8.67 14.03
C ARG A 53 -57.33 7.42 14.76
N GLY A 54 -56.43 6.69 15.42
CA GLY A 54 -56.67 5.87 16.64
C GLY A 54 -57.68 4.70 16.56
N PRO A 55 -57.92 3.93 17.66
CA PRO A 55 -57.44 4.12 19.04
C PRO A 55 -56.89 2.88 19.80
N ARG A 56 -56.10 3.16 20.86
CA ARG A 56 -56.13 2.60 22.24
C ARG A 56 -55.99 1.09 22.54
N ARG A 57 -54.97 0.85 23.40
CA ARG A 57 -54.97 0.15 24.72
C ARG A 57 -54.58 -1.35 24.84
N ARG A 58 -53.51 -1.53 25.65
CA ARG A 58 -53.29 -2.46 26.80
C ARG A 58 -53.10 -3.97 26.54
N ALA A 59 -51.94 -4.49 26.96
CA ALA A 59 -51.74 -5.49 28.04
C ALA A 59 -50.23 -5.76 28.18
N ARG A 60 -49.56 -5.32 29.26
CA ARG A 60 -49.19 -6.12 30.45
C ARG A 60 -48.82 -7.58 30.13
N GLY A 61 -47.53 -7.81 29.87
CA GLY A 61 -46.87 -9.12 29.89
C GLY A 61 -45.76 -9.13 30.93
N ARG A 62 -45.87 -10.05 31.89
CA ARG A 62 -45.07 -10.20 33.12
C ARG A 62 -43.83 -11.03 32.80
N ALA A 63 -42.63 -10.47 32.92
CA ALA A 63 -41.38 -11.23 32.75
C ALA A 63 -41.01 -11.97 34.05
N PRO A 64 -40.58 -13.25 34.01
CA PRO A 64 -40.22 -13.99 35.21
C PRO A 64 -38.81 -13.63 35.71
N ARG A 65 -38.68 -13.66 37.04
CA ARG A 65 -37.45 -13.49 37.82
C ARG A 65 -36.42 -14.55 37.42
N ARG A 66 -35.26 -14.12 36.90
CA ARG A 66 -34.09 -14.99 36.75
C ARG A 66 -33.48 -15.25 38.13
N GLN A 67 -33.41 -16.53 38.49
CA GLN A 67 -32.75 -17.03 39.68
C GLN A 67 -31.24 -16.77 39.57
N ARG A 68 -30.63 -16.26 40.64
CA ARG A 68 -29.18 -16.14 40.79
C ARG A 68 -28.60 -17.52 41.09
N ALA A 69 -27.73 -18.01 40.21
CA ALA A 69 -26.84 -19.13 40.50
C ALA A 69 -25.58 -18.64 41.27
N PRO A 70 -25.02 -19.45 42.18
CA PRO A 70 -23.86 -19.08 43.00
C PRO A 70 -22.56 -19.09 42.18
N ARG A 71 -21.71 -18.09 42.43
CA ARG A 71 -20.38 -17.95 41.84
C ARG A 71 -19.42 -18.96 42.48
N GLY A 72 -19.24 -20.10 41.81
CA GLY A 72 -18.14 -21.04 42.05
C GLY A 72 -17.01 -20.83 41.05
N ARG A 73 -15.82 -20.49 41.58
CA ARG A 73 -14.47 -20.73 41.06
C ARG A 73 -14.22 -20.64 39.54
N ALA A 74 -13.52 -19.60 39.12
CA ALA A 74 -12.56 -19.68 38.01
C ALA A 74 -11.36 -18.77 38.33
N ARG A 75 -10.32 -19.38 38.92
CA ARG A 75 -8.94 -18.88 38.84
C ARG A 75 -8.37 -19.47 37.55
N ALA A 76 -8.40 -18.71 36.48
CA ALA A 76 -7.59 -18.84 35.27
C ALA A 76 -7.86 -17.57 34.44
N ASP A 77 -6.96 -17.20 33.55
CA ASP A 77 -7.02 -15.99 32.71
C ASP A 77 -6.57 -14.69 33.38
N ARG A 78 -5.42 -14.76 34.05
CA ARG A 78 -4.59 -13.59 34.36
C ARG A 78 -3.23 -13.69 33.68
N ALA A 79 -3.22 -13.89 32.37
CA ALA A 79 -2.05 -13.69 31.54
C ALA A 79 -2.50 -13.53 30.08
N HIS A 80 -2.76 -12.30 29.64
CA HIS A 80 -2.66 -11.78 28.25
C HIS A 80 -3.13 -10.30 28.19
N ARG A 81 -2.82 -9.50 29.23
CA ARG A 81 -3.04 -8.04 29.25
C ARG A 81 -1.76 -7.31 29.63
N ALA A 82 -0.77 -7.42 28.76
CA ALA A 82 0.40 -6.55 28.65
C ALA A 82 1.00 -6.91 27.28
N ALA A 83 1.15 -6.06 26.27
CA ALA A 83 1.16 -4.61 26.19
C ALA A 83 0.38 -4.20 24.93
N ARG A 84 -0.65 -3.36 25.09
CA ARG A 84 -1.22 -2.64 23.95
C ARG A 84 -0.40 -1.36 23.81
N ALA A 85 0.38 -1.27 22.75
CA ALA A 85 0.96 -0.01 22.30
C ALA A 85 -0.15 1.07 22.22
N PRO A 86 0.15 2.35 22.44
CA PRO A 86 -0.85 3.40 22.31
C PRO A 86 -1.40 3.30 20.89
N ARG A 87 -2.71 3.02 20.78
CA ARG A 87 -3.43 3.06 19.51
C ARG A 87 -3.29 4.47 18.97
N GLY A 88 -2.35 4.66 18.06
CA GLY A 88 -2.28 5.86 17.24
C GLY A 88 -3.64 5.99 16.58
N ALA A 89 -4.27 7.15 16.77
CA ALA A 89 -5.59 7.41 16.24
C ALA A 89 -5.59 7.11 14.73
N CYS A 90 -6.38 6.12 14.31
CA CYS A 90 -6.78 5.89 12.93
C CYS A 90 -7.67 7.05 12.48
N GLY A 91 -7.07 8.23 12.33
CA GLY A 91 -7.66 9.35 11.64
C GLY A 91 -7.08 9.35 10.25
N GLY A 92 -7.92 9.31 9.21
CA GLY A 92 -7.55 9.31 7.79
C GLY A 92 -6.82 10.58 7.30
N GLY A 93 -5.96 11.17 8.13
CA GLY A 93 -5.05 12.23 7.78
C GLY A 93 -3.77 11.64 7.23
N ARG A 94 -3.56 11.83 5.92
CA ARG A 94 -2.30 11.54 5.22
C ARG A 94 -1.10 12.03 6.04
N MET A 95 -0.14 11.13 6.32
CA MET A 95 1.07 11.47 7.06
C MET A 95 1.78 12.71 6.50
N LYS A 96 2.04 13.67 7.39
CA LYS A 96 2.82 14.86 7.08
C LYS A 96 4.32 14.54 7.14
N ALA A 97 5.08 15.17 6.25
CA ALA A 97 6.53 15.11 6.32
C ALA A 97 7.04 15.77 7.61
N ARG A 98 7.95 15.11 8.33
CA ARG A 98 8.70 15.68 9.45
C ARG A 98 9.36 17.00 9.01
N LYS A 99 9.45 17.99 9.88
CA LYS A 99 10.19 19.21 9.56
C LYS A 99 11.69 18.93 9.59
N VAL A 100 12.42 19.36 8.56
CA VAL A 100 13.88 19.37 8.58
C VAL A 100 14.34 20.62 9.33
N LYS A 101 14.91 20.45 10.52
CA LYS A 101 15.41 21.57 11.34
C LYS A 101 16.88 21.87 11.00
N GLY A 102 17.30 23.12 11.21
CA GLY A 102 18.70 23.52 11.09
C GLY A 102 19.23 23.50 9.65
N LEU A 103 18.38 23.76 8.66
CA LEU A 103 18.83 24.14 7.32
C LEU A 103 19.44 25.54 7.38
N ASP A 104 20.56 25.72 6.72
CA ASP A 104 21.35 26.94 6.78
C ASP A 104 21.61 27.44 5.35
N PRO A 105 20.96 28.53 4.90
CA PRO A 105 21.12 29.08 3.55
C PRO A 105 22.56 29.46 3.20
N ASP A 106 23.38 29.77 4.22
CA ASP A 106 24.76 30.21 4.03
C ASP A 106 25.74 29.02 3.92
N LYS A 107 25.24 27.78 3.96
CA LYS A 107 26.04 26.56 3.79
C LYS A 107 25.81 25.94 2.42
N SER A 108 26.78 25.12 2.00
CA SER A 108 26.70 24.40 0.74
C SER A 108 25.45 23.52 0.66
N PHE A 109 24.88 23.44 -0.55
CA PHE A 109 23.73 22.58 -0.82
C PHE A 109 23.99 21.13 -0.39
N ARG A 110 25.21 20.60 -0.59
CA ARG A 110 25.64 19.28 -0.12
C ARG A 110 25.40 19.09 1.39
N LYS A 111 25.76 20.08 2.23
CA LYS A 111 25.59 19.99 3.69
C LYS A 111 24.11 19.99 4.09
N ASN A 112 23.29 20.78 3.42
CA ASN A 112 21.85 20.80 3.64
C ASN A 112 21.17 19.52 3.13
N ALA A 113 21.56 19.02 1.96
CA ALA A 113 21.06 17.78 1.37
C ALA A 113 21.29 16.57 2.30
N ARG A 114 22.50 16.43 2.87
CA ARG A 114 22.80 15.39 3.87
C ARG A 114 21.83 15.41 5.06
N LYS A 115 21.54 16.60 5.60
CA LYS A 115 20.57 16.77 6.70
C LYS A 115 19.17 16.36 6.27
N MET A 116 18.73 16.78 5.09
CA MET A 116 17.41 16.42 4.56
C MET A 116 17.28 14.91 4.39
N VAL A 117 18.27 14.25 3.81
CA VAL A 117 18.27 12.79 3.58
C VAL A 117 18.26 12.04 4.90
N ARG A 118 19.07 12.46 5.88
CA ARG A 118 19.06 11.88 7.23
C ARG A 118 17.68 11.93 7.87
N VAL A 119 17.00 13.08 7.81
CA VAL A 119 15.64 13.22 8.38
C VAL A 119 14.64 12.33 7.64
N ARG A 120 14.73 12.18 6.31
CA ARG A 120 13.86 11.27 5.54
C ARG A 120 14.12 9.80 5.89
N LEU A 121 15.38 9.42 6.04
CA LEU A 121 15.78 8.07 6.43
C LEU A 121 15.27 7.74 7.85
N GLU A 122 15.43 8.66 8.80
CA GLU A 122 14.89 8.52 10.16
C GLU A 122 13.36 8.44 10.19
N GLU A 123 12.68 9.20 9.33
CA GLU A 123 11.23 9.11 9.14
C GLU A 123 10.82 7.72 8.66
N LEU A 124 11.49 7.19 7.63
CA LEU A 124 11.24 5.83 7.12
C LEU A 124 11.44 4.77 8.21
N HIS A 125 12.57 4.80 8.90
CA HIS A 125 12.88 3.83 9.96
C HIS A 125 11.95 3.91 11.17
N SER A 126 11.29 5.05 11.39
CA SER A 126 10.38 5.18 12.53
C SER A 126 9.12 4.32 12.44
N PHE A 127 8.79 3.82 11.24
CA PHE A 127 7.69 2.89 11.02
C PHE A 127 8.06 1.44 11.34
N SER A 128 9.36 1.13 11.46
CA SER A 128 9.87 -0.23 11.63
C SER A 128 9.14 -1.08 12.69
N PRO A 129 8.76 -0.59 13.89
CA PRO A 129 8.07 -1.45 14.85
C PRO A 129 6.61 -1.73 14.46
N ALA A 130 5.92 -0.78 13.82
CA ALA A 130 4.51 -0.91 13.47
C ALA A 130 4.30 -1.82 12.25
N VAL A 131 5.16 -1.70 11.24
CA VAL A 131 5.04 -2.44 9.97
C VAL A 131 5.37 -3.93 10.07
N LEU A 132 5.80 -4.40 11.25
CA LEU A 132 5.95 -5.84 11.53
C LEU A 132 4.60 -6.51 11.83
N ASP A 133 3.56 -5.74 12.13
CA ASP A 133 2.19 -6.24 12.23
C ASP A 133 1.50 -6.06 10.85
N PRO A 134 1.09 -7.15 10.18
CA PRO A 134 0.37 -7.06 8.92
C PRO A 134 -0.96 -6.30 9.04
N GLN A 135 -1.53 -6.14 10.23
CA GLN A 135 -2.80 -5.43 10.42
C GLN A 135 -2.64 -3.91 10.48
N GLU A 136 -1.41 -3.39 10.59
CA GLU A 136 -1.12 -1.95 10.62
C GLU A 136 -1.08 -1.36 9.19
N ILE A 137 -2.22 -1.45 8.49
CA ILE A 137 -2.40 -0.99 7.08
C ILE A 137 -1.97 0.48 6.92
N ASP A 138 -2.36 1.35 7.86
CA ASP A 138 -2.02 2.76 7.81
C ASP A 138 -0.51 2.98 7.95
N ALA A 139 0.18 2.21 8.81
CA ALA A 139 1.62 2.31 8.98
C ALA A 139 2.38 1.82 7.74
N LEU A 140 1.92 0.75 7.09
CA LEU A 140 2.48 0.25 5.83
C LEU A 140 2.33 1.28 4.70
N HIS A 141 1.15 1.90 4.60
CA HIS A 141 0.91 2.98 3.65
C HIS A 141 1.76 4.22 3.95
N ASP A 142 1.88 4.64 5.20
CA ASP A 142 2.70 5.79 5.59
C ASP A 142 4.20 5.53 5.35
N MET A 143 4.67 4.31 5.62
CA MET A 143 6.03 3.89 5.29
C MET A 143 6.28 3.96 3.78
N ARG A 144 5.31 3.56 2.95
CA ARG A 144 5.39 3.71 1.49
C ARG A 144 5.55 5.17 1.08
N ILE A 145 4.81 6.07 1.71
CA ILE A 145 4.93 7.52 1.46
C ILE A 145 6.32 8.02 1.87
N ALA A 146 6.85 7.56 3.01
CA ALA A 146 8.19 7.91 3.48
C ALA A 146 9.28 7.39 2.52
N ALA A 147 9.17 6.14 2.03
CA ALA A 147 10.10 5.55 1.06
C ALA A 147 10.11 6.36 -0.24
N LYS A 148 8.94 6.73 -0.77
CA LYS A 148 8.82 7.59 -1.94
C LYS A 148 9.48 8.96 -1.75
N ARG A 149 9.28 9.57 -0.58
CA ARG A 149 9.91 10.87 -0.24
C ARG A 149 11.43 10.76 -0.17
N LEU A 150 11.94 9.70 0.45
CA LEU A 150 13.38 9.42 0.51
C LEU A 150 13.94 9.25 -0.90
N ARG A 151 13.31 8.42 -1.74
CA ARG A 151 13.72 8.21 -3.12
C ARG A 151 13.83 9.52 -3.90
N TYR A 152 12.78 10.32 -3.94
CA TYR A 152 12.77 11.57 -4.70
C TYR A 152 13.83 12.57 -4.20
N LEU A 153 14.07 12.61 -2.89
CA LEU A 153 15.12 13.45 -2.35
C LEU A 153 16.51 12.95 -2.76
N CYS A 154 16.75 11.65 -2.73
CA CYS A 154 18.01 11.05 -3.16
C CYS A 154 18.24 11.26 -4.66
N GLU A 155 17.22 11.07 -5.52
CA GLU A 155 17.30 11.38 -6.95
C GLU A 155 17.62 12.86 -7.19
N LEU A 156 17.00 13.78 -6.44
CA LEU A 156 17.25 15.22 -6.56
C LEU A 156 18.67 15.61 -6.12
N THR A 157 19.22 14.91 -5.14
CA THR A 157 20.50 15.26 -4.51
C THR A 157 21.67 14.42 -5.04
N GLU A 158 21.41 13.50 -5.97
CA GLU A 158 22.41 12.66 -6.64
C GLU A 158 23.57 13.48 -7.24
N PRO A 159 23.35 14.60 -7.96
CA PRO A 159 24.46 15.38 -8.54
C PRO A 159 25.45 15.93 -7.51
N VAL A 160 25.06 16.05 -6.24
CA VAL A 160 25.91 16.58 -5.17
C VAL A 160 26.31 15.55 -4.12
N LEU A 161 25.61 14.42 -4.02
CA LEU A 161 25.90 13.35 -3.07
C LEU A 161 26.49 12.09 -3.72
N GLY A 162 26.44 11.99 -5.05
CA GLY A 162 27.05 10.92 -5.84
C GLY A 162 26.41 9.54 -5.58
N GLU A 163 27.23 8.50 -5.72
CA GLU A 163 26.80 7.10 -5.69
C GLU A 163 26.01 6.70 -4.45
N GLY A 164 26.32 7.29 -3.29
CA GLY A 164 25.56 7.05 -2.07
C GLY A 164 24.08 7.40 -2.20
N ALA A 165 23.76 8.49 -2.92
CA ALA A 165 22.38 8.89 -3.18
C ALA A 165 21.73 8.02 -4.25
N THR A 166 22.48 7.60 -5.28
CA THR A 166 22.01 6.64 -6.29
C THR A 166 21.62 5.32 -5.64
N LEU A 167 22.47 4.77 -4.77
CA LEU A 167 22.20 3.54 -4.05
C LEU A 167 20.98 3.70 -3.12
N ALA A 168 20.92 4.80 -2.37
CA ALA A 168 19.78 5.09 -1.48
C ALA A 168 18.46 5.20 -2.25
N ALA A 169 18.46 5.87 -3.41
CA ALA A 169 17.30 5.99 -4.28
C ALA A 169 16.85 4.63 -4.81
N SER A 170 17.79 3.79 -5.26
CA SER A 170 17.51 2.44 -5.74
C SER A 170 16.85 1.59 -4.66
N ARG A 171 17.43 1.53 -3.46
CA ARG A 171 16.85 0.76 -2.34
C ARG A 171 15.49 1.29 -1.90
N ALA A 172 15.32 2.61 -1.86
CA ALA A 172 14.04 3.22 -1.54
C ALA A 172 12.97 2.93 -2.62
N LYS A 173 13.37 2.79 -3.89
CA LYS A 173 12.49 2.40 -4.99
C LYS A 173 12.00 0.96 -4.85
N ASP A 174 12.90 0.03 -4.55
CA ASP A 174 12.57 -1.39 -4.37
C ASP A 174 11.55 -1.55 -3.22
N LEU A 175 11.86 -0.94 -2.07
CA LEU A 175 10.97 -0.93 -0.90
C LEU A 175 9.61 -0.27 -1.21
N GLN A 176 9.61 0.84 -1.94
CA GLN A 176 8.36 1.50 -2.37
C GLN A 176 7.52 0.59 -3.29
N GLY A 177 8.17 -0.23 -4.12
CA GLY A 177 7.53 -1.17 -5.04
C GLY A 177 6.66 -2.17 -4.27
N VAL A 178 7.29 -2.96 -3.40
CA VAL A 178 6.59 -4.01 -2.65
C VAL A 178 5.54 -3.44 -1.70
N LEU A 179 5.82 -2.34 -1.02
CA LEU A 179 4.81 -1.63 -0.21
C LEU A 179 3.65 -1.09 -1.07
N GLY A 180 3.91 -0.79 -2.35
CA GLY A 180 2.89 -0.44 -3.33
C GLY A 180 1.94 -1.60 -3.60
N ASP A 181 2.47 -2.79 -3.82
CA ASP A 181 1.66 -3.98 -4.10
C ASP A 181 0.79 -4.37 -2.90
N VAL A 182 1.33 -4.28 -1.68
CA VAL A 182 0.54 -4.44 -0.44
C VAL A 182 -0.60 -3.43 -0.37
N HIS A 183 -0.29 -2.14 -0.60
CA HIS A 183 -1.29 -1.08 -0.53
C HIS A 183 -2.38 -1.23 -1.60
N ASP A 184 -2.02 -1.62 -2.82
CA ASP A 184 -2.96 -1.86 -3.90
C ASP A 184 -3.93 -3.00 -3.54
N CYS A 185 -3.45 -4.04 -2.85
CA CYS A 185 -4.32 -5.09 -2.32
C CYS A 185 -5.22 -4.57 -1.19
N ASP A 186 -4.67 -3.83 -0.22
CA ASP A 186 -5.43 -3.24 0.90
C ASP A 186 -6.53 -2.29 0.40
N GLU A 187 -6.32 -1.61 -0.73
CA GLU A 187 -7.35 -0.82 -1.41
C GLU A 187 -8.39 -1.66 -2.16
N GLN A 188 -8.00 -2.79 -2.75
CA GLN A 188 -8.85 -3.60 -3.61
C GLN A 188 -9.71 -4.61 -2.85
N ILE A 189 -9.19 -5.23 -1.79
CA ILE A 189 -9.89 -6.24 -0.99
C ILE A 189 -11.26 -5.75 -0.51
N PRO A 190 -11.41 -4.56 0.13
CA PRO A 190 -12.72 -4.07 0.56
C PRO A 190 -13.66 -3.81 -0.62
N LYS A 191 -13.12 -3.33 -1.75
CA LYS A 191 -13.88 -3.04 -2.98
C LYS A 191 -14.41 -4.32 -3.63
N ALA A 192 -13.60 -5.38 -3.66
CA ALA A 192 -13.97 -6.70 -4.17
C ALA A 192 -15.03 -7.34 -3.26
N ARG A 193 -14.79 -7.34 -1.94
CA ARG A 193 -15.75 -7.85 -0.95
C ARG A 193 -17.12 -7.19 -1.07
N ALA A 194 -17.15 -5.86 -1.20
CA ALA A 194 -18.41 -5.10 -1.27
C ALA A 194 -19.19 -5.31 -2.58
N ARG A 195 -18.51 -5.63 -3.69
CA ARG A 195 -19.14 -5.76 -5.02
C ARG A 195 -19.46 -7.21 -5.40
N LEU A 196 -18.61 -8.15 -5.00
CA LEU A 196 -18.63 -9.54 -5.45
C LEU A 196 -18.87 -10.54 -4.32
N GLY A 197 -18.83 -10.09 -3.06
CA GLY A 197 -18.93 -10.96 -1.88
C GLY A 197 -17.57 -11.47 -1.39
N ALA A 198 -17.54 -11.85 -0.11
CA ALA A 198 -16.33 -12.36 0.54
C ALA A 198 -15.88 -13.74 0.01
N ASP A 199 -16.82 -14.51 -0.53
CA ASP A 199 -16.58 -15.86 -1.04
C ASP A 199 -16.18 -15.87 -2.53
N SER A 200 -16.06 -14.69 -3.16
CA SER A 200 -15.65 -14.61 -4.56
C SER A 200 -14.17 -14.98 -4.75
N GLU A 201 -13.88 -15.68 -5.85
CA GLU A 201 -12.50 -16.08 -6.21
C GLU A 201 -11.55 -14.88 -6.28
N LEU A 202 -12.02 -13.73 -6.79
CA LEU A 202 -11.22 -12.50 -6.84
C LEU A 202 -10.89 -11.98 -5.44
N HIS A 203 -11.84 -12.00 -4.50
CA HIS A 203 -11.57 -11.57 -3.12
C HIS A 203 -10.54 -12.49 -2.46
N ALA A 204 -10.69 -13.82 -2.60
CA ALA A 204 -9.74 -14.80 -2.09
C ALA A 204 -8.34 -14.62 -2.69
N HIS A 205 -8.26 -14.41 -4.01
CA HIS A 205 -6.99 -14.15 -4.70
C HIS A 205 -6.29 -12.89 -4.19
N LEU A 206 -7.02 -11.78 -4.03
CA LEU A 206 -6.45 -10.53 -3.52
C LEU A 206 -5.94 -10.67 -2.08
N VAL A 207 -6.64 -11.42 -1.23
CA VAL A 207 -6.17 -11.71 0.14
C VAL A 207 -4.86 -12.51 0.11
N ALA A 208 -4.79 -13.57 -0.69
CA ALA A 208 -3.58 -14.37 -0.83
C ALA A 208 -2.41 -13.56 -1.42
N GLN A 209 -2.67 -12.73 -2.44
CA GLN A 209 -1.67 -11.84 -3.02
C GLN A 209 -1.13 -10.84 -1.99
N ARG A 210 -2.02 -10.27 -1.16
CA ARG A 210 -1.63 -9.34 -0.10
C ARG A 210 -0.69 -9.99 0.92
N GLU A 211 -0.94 -11.25 1.29
CA GLU A 211 -0.05 -12.01 2.17
C GLU A 211 1.32 -12.26 1.54
N GLN A 212 1.36 -12.61 0.25
CA GLN A 212 2.61 -12.80 -0.50
C GLN A 212 3.43 -11.51 -0.58
N CYS A 213 2.82 -10.39 -0.99
CA CYS A 213 3.50 -9.09 -1.06
C CYS A 213 4.00 -8.64 0.32
N TYR A 214 3.24 -8.92 1.39
CA TYR A 214 3.68 -8.60 2.75
C TYR A 214 4.89 -9.45 3.18
N ALA A 215 4.91 -10.74 2.84
CA ALA A 215 6.05 -11.61 3.10
C ALA A 215 7.31 -11.14 2.36
N GLU A 216 7.19 -10.78 1.09
CA GLU A 216 8.28 -10.20 0.30
C GLU A 216 8.79 -8.88 0.92
N PHE A 217 7.87 -8.03 1.39
CA PHE A 217 8.24 -6.79 2.08
C PHE A 217 9.08 -7.09 3.32
N LEU A 218 8.68 -8.07 4.14
CA LEU A 218 9.43 -8.44 5.34
C LEU A 218 10.83 -8.97 5.01
N GLU A 219 10.95 -9.77 3.95
CA GLU A 219 12.25 -10.27 3.48
C GLU A 219 13.16 -9.12 3.06
N GLN A 220 12.66 -8.23 2.18
CA GLN A 220 13.44 -7.07 1.73
C GLN A 220 13.78 -6.12 2.88
N TRP A 221 12.85 -5.90 3.80
CA TRP A 221 13.08 -5.02 4.96
C TRP A 221 14.16 -5.58 5.89
N ARG A 222 14.17 -6.90 6.13
CA ARG A 222 15.23 -7.57 6.90
C ARG A 222 16.57 -7.48 6.19
N ALA A 223 16.61 -7.76 4.89
CA ALA A 223 17.83 -7.64 4.09
C ALA A 223 18.41 -6.21 4.13
N LEU A 224 17.57 -5.18 4.12
CA LEU A 224 18.03 -3.79 4.29
C LEU A 224 18.62 -3.54 5.69
N GLY A 225 18.07 -4.17 6.73
CA GLY A 225 18.61 -4.12 8.08
C GLY A 225 19.97 -4.82 8.23
N GLU A 226 20.11 -6.02 7.65
CA GLU A 226 21.35 -6.82 7.68
C GLU A 226 22.48 -6.15 6.89
N ASN A 227 22.15 -5.53 5.76
CA ASN A 227 23.11 -4.75 4.97
C ASN A 227 23.45 -3.39 5.61
N ASP A 228 22.97 -3.12 6.83
CA ASP A 228 23.16 -1.87 7.55
C ASP A 228 22.87 -0.65 6.67
N PHE A 229 21.76 -0.73 5.90
CA PHE A 229 21.37 0.28 4.91
C PHE A 229 21.40 1.68 5.52
N ARG A 230 20.94 1.80 6.77
CA ARG A 230 20.96 3.05 7.52
C ARG A 230 22.39 3.60 7.63
N THR A 231 23.34 2.78 8.05
CA THR A 231 24.74 3.21 8.23
C THR A 231 25.43 3.42 6.90
N ILE A 232 25.17 2.62 5.87
CA ILE A 232 25.69 2.85 4.52
C ILE A 232 25.24 4.23 4.04
N VAL A 233 23.94 4.51 4.09
CA VAL A 233 23.41 5.81 3.67
C VAL A 233 23.98 6.95 4.52
N LEU A 234 24.21 6.75 5.82
CA LEU A 234 24.79 7.80 6.68
C LEU A 234 26.31 7.98 6.56
N LYS A 235 27.05 6.95 6.12
CA LYS A 235 28.51 6.99 5.90
C LYS A 235 28.87 7.49 4.51
N THR A 236 28.11 7.07 3.50
CA THR A 236 28.39 7.39 2.08
C THR A 236 27.87 8.78 1.69
N LEU A 237 26.87 9.33 2.40
CA LEU A 237 26.32 10.66 2.14
C LEU A 237 27.05 11.76 2.89
#